data_AF-A0A954M2W7-F1
#
_entry.id   AF-A0A954M2W7-F1
#
_cell.length_a   1.000
_cell.length_b   1.000
_cell.length_c   1.000
_cell.angle_alpha   90.00
_cell.angle_beta   90.00
_cell.angle_gamma   90.00
#
_symmetry.space_group_name_H-M   'P 1'
#
loop_
_entity.id
_entity.type
_entity.pdbx_description
1 polymer ?
#
loop_
_entity_poly.entity_id
_entity_poly.type
_entity_poly.pdbx_seq_one_letter_code
_entity_poly.pdbx_strand_id
1 'polypeptide(L)'
;MAKKKAARGQINMSAEIRAHLESNPQSTGRECYEALKAKFPGVDINEASCNVAFSNMRRKLGLRKKGRRTVVRKPRPAAAKGAPKATKSAGSISLDSLQAAVDLVAKAGSTEAAIEILRSLQGLNRG
;
A
#
# COMPACT_ATOMS: atom_id res chain seq x y z
N MET A 1 1.91 23.08 22.80
CA MET A 1 0.66 22.53 22.23
C MET A 1 -0.16 21.88 23.35
N ALA A 2 -1.30 22.46 23.70
CA ALA A 2 -2.13 21.97 24.80
C ALA A 2 -2.83 20.65 24.43
N LYS A 3 -2.55 19.57 25.18
CA LYS A 3 -3.32 18.32 25.10
C LYS A 3 -4.70 18.57 25.70
N LYS A 4 -5.71 18.86 24.87
CA LYS A 4 -7.12 18.85 25.30
C LYS A 4 -7.46 17.43 25.77
N LYS A 5 -7.74 17.28 27.07
CA LYS A 5 -8.31 16.06 27.65
C LYS A 5 -9.67 15.81 27.00
N ALA A 6 -9.89 14.59 26.53
CA ALA A 6 -11.17 14.16 25.96
C ALA A 6 -12.29 14.36 26.99
N ALA A 7 -13.44 14.86 26.55
CA ALA A 7 -14.56 15.15 27.43
C ALA A 7 -15.16 13.84 27.97
N ARG A 8 -15.37 13.79 29.28
CA ARG A 8 -15.97 12.66 30.00
C ARG A 8 -17.39 12.44 29.46
N GLY A 9 -17.61 11.31 28.77
CA GLY A 9 -18.86 10.97 28.08
C GLY A 9 -18.68 10.67 26.59
N GLN A 10 -17.51 10.97 26.02
CA GLN A 10 -17.21 10.70 24.62
C GLN A 10 -16.80 9.23 24.44
N ILE A 11 -17.63 8.46 23.74
CA ILE A 11 -17.24 7.16 23.20
C ILE A 11 -15.93 7.34 22.46
N ASN A 12 -14.96 6.47 22.73
CA ASN A 12 -13.73 6.43 21.96
C ASN A 12 -14.01 5.79 20.60
N MET A 13 -14.63 6.56 19.71
CA MET A 13 -15.03 6.15 18.36
C MET A 13 -13.87 5.50 17.60
N SER A 14 -12.63 5.98 17.81
CA SER A 14 -11.46 5.43 17.18
C SER A 14 -11.07 4.01 17.66
N ALA A 15 -11.36 3.68 18.91
CA ALA A 15 -11.13 2.34 19.47
C ALA A 15 -12.18 1.35 18.95
N GLU A 16 -13.45 1.75 18.94
CA GLU A 16 -14.55 0.92 18.44
C GLU A 16 -14.44 0.64 16.93
N ILE A 17 -14.09 1.66 16.14
CA ILE A 17 -13.82 1.50 14.71
C ILE A 17 -12.66 0.54 14.48
N ARG A 18 -11.62 0.58 15.32
CA ARG A 18 -10.48 -0.34 15.21
C ARG A 18 -10.94 -1.78 15.47
N ALA A 19 -11.65 -2.03 16.57
CA ALA A 19 -12.16 -3.36 16.88
C ALA A 19 -13.08 -3.91 15.77
N HIS A 20 -13.91 -3.04 15.18
CA HIS A 20 -14.75 -3.40 14.05
C HIS A 20 -13.95 -3.74 12.79
N LEU A 21 -12.90 -2.95 12.47
CA LEU A 21 -12.02 -3.20 11.32
C LEU A 21 -11.11 -4.43 11.50
N GLU A 22 -10.72 -4.75 12.73
CA GLU A 22 -9.95 -5.97 13.06
C GLU A 22 -10.80 -7.23 12.83
N SER A 23 -12.08 -7.17 13.20
CA SER A 23 -13.03 -8.28 12.98
C SER A 23 -13.50 -8.35 11.51
N ASN A 24 -13.63 -7.21 10.83
CA ASN A 24 -14.17 -7.09 9.48
C ASN A 24 -13.29 -6.17 8.60
N PRO A 25 -12.17 -6.65 8.07
CA PRO A 25 -11.18 -5.82 7.34
C PRO A 25 -11.69 -5.26 6.00
N GLN A 26 -12.75 -5.86 5.44
CA GLN A 26 -13.37 -5.41 4.18
C GLN A 26 -14.58 -4.49 4.39
N SER A 27 -14.94 -4.19 5.64
CA SER A 27 -16.11 -3.34 5.93
C SER A 27 -16.00 -1.97 5.28
N THR A 28 -17.15 -1.45 4.86
CA THR A 28 -17.26 -0.09 4.32
C THR A 28 -17.47 0.93 5.44
N GLY A 29 -17.16 2.20 5.17
CA GLY A 29 -17.35 3.27 6.17
C GLY A 29 -18.80 3.40 6.64
N ARG A 30 -19.76 3.11 5.73
CA ARG A 30 -21.19 3.13 6.01
C ARG A 30 -21.62 1.98 6.94
N GLU A 31 -21.18 0.76 6.67
CA GLU A 31 -21.41 -0.39 7.55
C GLU A 31 -20.85 -0.14 8.96
N CYS A 32 -19.66 0.48 9.01
CA CYS A 32 -19.01 0.83 10.27
C CYS A 32 -19.84 1.86 11.06
N TYR A 33 -20.42 2.85 10.37
CA TYR A 33 -21.30 3.85 10.98
C TYR A 33 -22.61 3.24 11.50
N GLU A 34 -23.27 2.38 10.70
CA GLU A 34 -24.49 1.69 11.11
C GLU A 34 -24.25 0.77 12.31
N ALA A 35 -23.12 0.04 12.33
CA ALA A 35 -22.72 -0.78 13.46
C ALA A 35 -22.46 0.05 14.74
N LEU A 36 -21.84 1.22 14.61
CA LEU A 36 -21.62 2.14 15.73
C LEU A 36 -22.93 2.72 16.28
N LYS A 37 -23.85 3.10 15.38
CA LYS A 37 -25.16 3.63 15.77
C LYS A 37 -26.02 2.58 16.47
N ALA A 38 -25.97 1.33 16.01
CA ALA A 38 -26.64 0.21 16.66
C ALA A 38 -26.07 -0.10 18.05
N LYS A 39 -24.74 -0.02 18.23
CA LYS A 39 -24.08 -0.24 19.53
C LYS A 39 -24.33 0.89 20.53
N PHE A 40 -24.51 2.12 20.05
CA PHE A 40 -24.66 3.31 20.90
C PHE A 40 -25.83 4.18 20.46
N PRO A 41 -27.08 3.73 20.68
CA PRO A 41 -28.28 4.42 20.20
C PRO A 41 -28.56 5.77 20.89
N GLY A 42 -27.78 6.17 21.91
CA GLY A 42 -27.93 7.41 22.66
C GLY A 42 -26.85 8.47 22.41
N VAL A 43 -25.89 8.21 21.51
CA VAL A 43 -24.83 9.16 21.20
C VAL A 43 -25.03 9.74 19.82
N ASP A 44 -25.01 11.07 19.73
CA ASP A 44 -25.05 11.78 18.45
C ASP A 44 -23.72 11.62 17.72
N ILE A 45 -23.63 10.57 16.91
CA ILE A 45 -22.45 10.27 16.10
C ILE A 45 -22.57 11.00 14.77
N ASN A 46 -21.74 12.02 14.59
CA ASN A 46 -21.60 12.69 13.31
C ASN A 46 -20.93 11.75 12.28
N GLU A 47 -21.63 11.48 11.18
CA GLU A 47 -21.18 10.59 10.10
C GLU A 47 -19.85 11.04 9.48
N ALA A 48 -19.65 12.34 9.27
CA ALA A 48 -18.40 12.87 8.71
C ALA A 48 -17.21 12.59 9.66
N SER A 49 -17.43 12.73 10.96
CA SER A 49 -16.41 12.43 11.97
C SER A 49 -16.08 10.93 12.03
N CYS A 50 -17.10 10.07 11.89
CA CYS A 50 -16.94 8.63 11.78
C CYS A 50 -16.12 8.24 10.54
N ASN A 51 -16.41 8.82 9.38
CA ASN A 51 -15.69 8.56 8.13
C ASN A 51 -14.20 8.97 8.20
N VAL A 52 -13.89 10.10 8.85
CA VAL A 52 -12.50 10.53 9.08
C VAL A 52 -11.78 9.56 10.03
N ALA A 53 -12.44 9.14 11.12
CA ALA A 53 -11.87 8.18 12.06
C ALA A 53 -11.64 6.80 11.40
N PHE A 54 -12.61 6.31 10.62
CA PHE A 54 -12.54 5.10 9.82
C PHE A 54 -11.36 5.11 8.84
N SER A 55 -11.24 6.18 8.04
CA SER A 55 -10.15 6.34 7.09
C SER A 55 -8.78 6.33 7.76
N ASN A 56 -8.68 6.97 8.93
CA ASN A 56 -7.46 6.99 9.73
C ASN A 56 -7.12 5.62 10.32
N MET A 57 -8.11 4.88 10.83
CA MET A 57 -7.88 3.53 11.37
C MET A 57 -7.53 2.53 10.28
N ARG A 58 -8.21 2.52 9.13
CA ARG A 58 -7.80 1.72 7.96
C ARG A 58 -6.36 2.00 7.52
N ARG A 59 -5.94 3.27 7.56
CA ARG A 59 -4.57 3.65 7.25
C ARG A 59 -3.57 3.09 8.28
N LYS A 60 -3.90 3.15 9.58
CA LYS A 60 -3.05 2.59 10.65
C LYS A 60 -2.93 1.07 10.59
N LEU A 61 -4.00 0.38 10.18
CA LEU A 61 -4.05 -1.08 10.01
C LEU A 61 -3.46 -1.56 8.67
N GLY A 62 -2.97 -0.66 7.81
CA GLY A 62 -2.42 -1.05 6.50
C GLY A 62 -3.46 -1.53 5.49
N LEU A 63 -4.75 -1.48 5.81
CA LEU A 63 -5.87 -1.97 4.99
C LEU A 63 -6.18 -1.09 3.77
N ARG A 64 -5.34 -0.11 3.41
CA ARG A 64 -5.59 0.69 2.20
C ARG A 64 -5.41 -0.20 0.99
N LYS A 65 -6.44 -0.28 0.12
CA LYS A 65 -6.21 -0.65 -1.28
C LYS A 65 -5.11 0.26 -1.78
N LYS A 66 -4.02 -0.32 -2.29
CA LYS A 66 -2.82 0.37 -2.78
C LYS A 66 -3.27 1.44 -3.78
N GLY A 67 -3.52 2.65 -3.29
CA GLY A 67 -3.99 3.76 -4.13
C GLY A 67 -2.92 4.01 -5.16
N ARG A 68 -3.31 4.15 -6.43
CA ARG A 68 -2.39 4.60 -7.48
C ARG A 68 -1.67 5.83 -6.94
N ARG A 69 -0.33 5.75 -6.84
CA ARG A 69 0.52 6.86 -6.40
C ARG A 69 0.05 8.10 -7.17
N THR A 70 -0.50 9.09 -6.47
CA THR A 70 -0.82 10.37 -7.09
C THR A 70 0.51 10.96 -7.53
N VAL A 71 0.83 10.84 -8.82
CA VAL A 71 1.99 11.49 -9.40
C VAL A 71 1.70 12.97 -9.28
N VAL A 72 2.30 13.62 -8.28
CA VAL A 72 2.36 15.07 -8.20
C VAL A 72 3.07 15.50 -9.48
N ARG A 73 2.30 15.99 -10.45
CA ARG A 73 2.86 16.56 -11.68
C ARG A 73 3.61 17.83 -11.25
N LYS A 74 4.93 17.72 -11.11
CA LYS A 74 5.79 18.90 -10.99
C LYS A 74 5.51 19.80 -12.21
N PRO A 75 5.39 21.12 -12.03
CA PRO A 75 5.34 22.02 -13.16
C PRO A 75 6.65 21.88 -13.97
N ARG A 76 6.60 21.23 -15.13
CA ARG A 76 6.67 22.00 -16.37
C ARG A 76 7.77 23.07 -16.52
N PRO A 77 9.09 22.90 -16.24
CA PRO A 77 10.02 23.98 -16.56
C PRO A 77 9.94 24.23 -18.07
N ALA A 78 9.77 25.51 -18.43
CA ALA A 78 9.61 25.94 -19.81
C ALA A 78 10.72 25.33 -20.66
N ALA A 79 10.32 24.73 -21.79
CA ALA A 79 11.21 23.96 -22.64
C ALA A 79 12.33 24.86 -23.20
N ALA A 80 13.54 24.73 -22.67
CA ALA A 80 14.74 25.03 -23.43
C ALA A 80 14.90 23.90 -24.45
N LYS A 81 14.73 24.22 -25.74
CA LYS A 81 15.06 23.34 -26.87
C LYS A 81 16.53 22.93 -26.74
N GLY A 82 16.80 21.66 -26.44
CA GLY A 82 18.17 21.17 -26.36
C GLY A 82 18.29 19.71 -25.95
N ALA A 83 18.41 18.86 -26.98
CA ALA A 83 18.99 17.50 -26.99
C ALA A 83 18.31 16.36 -26.20
N PRO A 84 18.05 15.19 -26.83
CA PRO A 84 17.71 13.97 -26.09
C PRO A 84 18.99 13.36 -25.51
N LYS A 85 19.16 13.45 -24.18
CA LYS A 85 20.17 12.65 -23.47
C LYS A 85 19.55 11.31 -23.12
N ALA A 86 19.98 10.26 -23.84
CA ALA A 86 19.61 8.87 -23.56
C ALA A 86 19.95 8.53 -22.11
N THR A 87 18.93 8.30 -21.28
CA THR A 87 19.11 7.75 -19.94
C THR A 87 19.05 6.24 -20.06
N LYS A 88 20.23 5.61 -20.11
CA LYS A 88 20.40 4.20 -19.75
C LYS A 88 19.96 4.05 -18.29
N SER A 89 18.71 3.65 -18.05
CA SER A 89 18.28 3.23 -16.72
C SER A 89 18.84 1.84 -16.45
N ALA A 90 20.02 1.78 -15.84
CA ALA A 90 20.47 0.59 -15.15
C ALA A 90 19.52 0.33 -13.96
N GLY A 91 18.86 -0.83 -13.94
CA GLY A 91 18.26 -1.36 -12.71
C GLY A 91 16.75 -1.36 -12.60
N SER A 92 15.98 -1.42 -13.69
CA SER A 92 14.58 -1.87 -13.60
C SER A 92 14.53 -3.40 -13.67
N ILE A 93 14.40 -4.08 -12.53
CA ILE A 93 14.02 -5.50 -12.51
C ILE A 93 12.59 -5.56 -13.07
N SER A 94 12.42 -6.13 -14.27
CA SER A 94 11.10 -6.33 -14.86
C SER A 94 10.40 -7.50 -14.17
N LEU A 95 9.07 -7.43 -14.03
CA LEU A 95 8.31 -8.57 -13.51
C LEU A 95 8.51 -9.83 -14.36
N ASP A 96 8.71 -9.65 -15.66
CA ASP A 96 9.00 -10.74 -16.59
C ASP A 96 10.33 -11.43 -16.26
N SER A 97 11.36 -10.68 -15.85
CA SER A 97 12.65 -11.25 -15.43
C SER A 97 12.54 -12.06 -14.14
N LEU A 98 11.65 -11.66 -13.23
CA LEU A 98 11.36 -12.41 -12.00
C LEU A 98 10.60 -13.70 -12.31
N GLN A 99 9.61 -13.65 -13.22
CA GLN A 99 8.89 -14.85 -13.64
C GLN A 99 9.81 -15.86 -14.33
N ALA A 100 10.67 -15.39 -15.23
CA ALA A 100 11.66 -16.25 -15.90
C ALA A 100 12.65 -16.87 -14.89
N ALA A 101 13.03 -16.14 -13.85
CA ALA A 101 13.89 -16.67 -12.79
C ALA A 101 13.19 -17.80 -12.00
N VAL A 102 11.89 -17.66 -11.70
CA VAL A 102 11.10 -18.71 -11.04
C VAL A 102 10.99 -19.95 -11.92
N ASP A 103 10.71 -19.78 -13.21
CA ASP A 103 10.59 -20.90 -14.15
C ASP A 103 11.93 -21.65 -14.32
N LEU A 104 13.05 -20.93 -14.27
CA LEU A 104 14.39 -21.52 -14.33
C LEU A 104 14.67 -22.36 -13.08
N VAL A 105 14.36 -21.85 -11.89
CA VAL A 105 14.52 -22.61 -10.63
C VAL A 105 13.62 -23.85 -10.62
N ALA A 106 12.39 -23.74 -11.13
CA ALA A 106 11.46 -24.87 -11.24
C ALA A 106 12.00 -25.97 -12.16
N LYS A 107 12.65 -25.60 -13.27
CA LYS A 107 13.26 -26.55 -14.21
C LYS A 107 14.59 -27.14 -13.71
N ALA A 108 15.37 -26.34 -12.97
CA ALA A 108 16.66 -26.77 -12.43
C ALA A 108 16.50 -27.68 -11.19
N GLY A 109 15.31 -27.71 -10.57
CA GLY A 109 15.00 -28.54 -9.40
C GLY A 109 15.58 -28.03 -8.08
N SER A 110 16.58 -27.13 -8.12
CA SER A 110 17.10 -26.42 -6.96
C SER A 110 17.62 -25.04 -7.36
N THR A 111 17.69 -24.13 -6.39
CA THR A 111 18.28 -22.80 -6.55
C THR A 111 19.78 -22.86 -6.81
N GLU A 112 20.47 -23.86 -6.28
CA GLU A 112 21.91 -24.04 -6.44
C GLU A 112 22.26 -24.46 -7.88
N ALA A 113 21.54 -25.45 -8.42
CA ALA A 113 21.69 -25.86 -9.83
C ALA A 113 21.37 -24.72 -10.80
N ALA A 114 20.35 -23.91 -10.50
CA ALA A 114 20.01 -22.72 -11.27
C ALA A 114 21.16 -21.70 -11.36
N ILE A 115 21.89 -21.50 -10.25
CA ILE A 115 23.05 -20.60 -10.19
C ILE A 115 24.22 -21.15 -11.03
N GLU A 116 24.48 -22.46 -10.97
CA GLU A 116 25.53 -23.09 -11.76
C GLU A 116 25.26 -23.03 -13.27
N ILE A 117 24.00 -23.20 -13.69
CA ILE A 117 23.57 -23.02 -15.08
C ILE A 117 23.81 -21.58 -15.52
N LEU A 118 23.42 -20.60 -14.71
CA LEU A 118 23.64 -19.18 -15.02
C LEU A 118 25.14 -18.82 -15.11
N ARG A 119 25.98 -19.37 -14.24
CA ARG A 119 27.44 -19.19 -14.29
C ARG A 119 28.03 -19.80 -15.57
N SER A 120 27.58 -20.99 -15.95
CA SER A 120 28.02 -21.66 -17.18
C SER A 120 27.65 -20.87 -18.43
N LEU A 121 26.41 -20.34 -18.48
CA LEU A 121 25.95 -19.48 -19.58
C LEU A 121 26.74 -18.16 -19.66
N GLN A 122 27.09 -17.56 -18.52
CA GLN A 122 27.91 -16.34 -18.48
C GLN A 122 29.35 -16.59 -18.96
N GLY A 123 29.89 -17.78 -18.74
CA GLY A 123 31.20 -18.20 -19.27
C GLY A 123 31.19 -18.37 -20.79
N LEU A 124 30.10 -18.92 -21.34
CA LEU A 124 29.93 -19.09 -22.79
C LEU A 124 29.70 -17.78 -23.54
N ASN A 125 29.03 -16.80 -22.92
CA ASN A 125 28.67 -15.52 -23.55
C ASN A 125 29.80 -14.46 -23.52
N ARG A 126 31.02 -14.86 -23.13
CA ARG A 126 32.23 -14.01 -23.06
C ARG A 126 33.33 -14.40 -24.07
N GLY A 127 33.08 -15.37 -24.95
CA GLY A 127 33.89 -15.65 -26.13
C GLY A 127 33.29 -15.00 -27.37
#